data_AF-A0A6C0I2M7-F1
#
_entry.id   AF-A0A6C0I2M7-F1
#
_cell.length_a   1.000
_cell.length_b   1.000
_cell.length_c   1.000
_cell.angle_alpha   90.00
_cell.angle_beta   90.00
_cell.angle_gamma   90.00
#
_symmetry.space_group_name_H-M   'P 1'
#
loop_
_entity.id
_entity.type
_entity.pdbx_description
1 polymer ?
#
loop_
_entity_poly.entity_id
_entity_poly.type
_entity_poly.pdbx_seq_one_letter_code
_entity_poly.pdbx_strand_id
1 'polypeptide(L)'
;MRMYLPFYFLLLQPILGYYQILSTSISRYLPGVKLHRIILRNVGENMVEAVDFSPIDQQKVSTQLSLLLGKNVPAEIRVKQLPFYTGQLFIGNSDTCGNHRIINDTILLAAWSKAPYKPIYLGNEWSTMNLYTRNCQHFSRWYTYHHCK
;
A
#
# COMPACT_ATOMS: atom_id res chain seq x y z
N MET A 1 -42.42 -1.04 2.08
CA MET A 1 -41.72 -0.68 0.82
C MET A 1 -40.26 -0.46 1.17
N ARG A 2 -39.37 -1.43 0.88
CA ARG A 2 -37.94 -1.36 1.23
C ARG A 2 -37.22 -0.59 0.11
N MET A 3 -36.68 0.58 0.45
CA MET A 3 -35.89 1.40 -0.47
C MET A 3 -34.41 1.05 -0.26
N TYR A 4 -33.82 0.35 -1.23
CA TYR A 4 -32.39 0.08 -1.31
C TYR A 4 -31.71 1.19 -2.11
N LEU A 5 -30.72 1.85 -1.48
CA LEU A 5 -29.48 2.46 -1.99
C LEU A 5 -29.49 3.37 -3.25
N PRO A 6 -28.54 4.31 -3.28
CA PRO A 6 -27.34 4.03 -4.10
C PRO A 6 -26.08 4.20 -3.22
N PHE A 7 -25.32 3.14 -2.94
CA PHE A 7 -24.14 2.74 -3.70
C PHE A 7 -23.49 3.94 -4.37
N TYR A 8 -22.87 4.80 -3.56
CA TYR A 8 -21.82 5.69 -4.00
C TYR A 8 -20.69 4.83 -4.55
N PHE A 9 -20.81 4.51 -5.83
CA PHE A 9 -19.69 4.26 -6.72
C PHE A 9 -18.81 5.52 -6.64
N LEU A 10 -17.84 5.50 -5.72
CA LEU A 10 -16.62 6.28 -5.89
C LEU A 10 -15.96 5.70 -7.15
N LEU A 11 -16.37 6.23 -8.29
CA LEU A 11 -15.66 6.16 -9.55
C LEU A 11 -14.29 6.80 -9.31
N LEU A 12 -13.36 6.01 -8.77
CA LEU A 12 -11.94 6.19 -9.00
C LEU A 12 -11.78 6.12 -10.51
N GLN A 13 -11.75 7.29 -11.16
CA GLN A 13 -11.31 7.37 -12.55
C GLN A 13 -9.96 6.65 -12.65
N PRO A 14 -9.68 5.93 -13.75
CA PRO A 14 -8.34 5.43 -14.03
C PRO A 14 -7.48 6.66 -14.35
N ILE A 15 -7.04 7.37 -13.31
CA ILE A 15 -6.03 8.41 -13.45
C ILE A 15 -4.77 7.63 -13.75
N LEU A 16 -4.25 7.78 -14.97
CA LEU A 16 -2.87 7.44 -15.36
C LEU A 16 -1.95 7.88 -14.22
N GLY A 17 -1.54 6.91 -13.42
CA GLY A 17 -0.92 7.15 -12.13
C GLY A 17 0.42 6.43 -12.10
N TYR A 18 1.49 7.21 -11.94
CA TYR A 18 2.82 6.64 -11.70
C TYR A 18 2.79 5.81 -10.43
N TYR A 19 3.32 4.58 -10.45
CA TYR A 19 3.51 3.83 -9.23
C TYR A 19 4.88 3.17 -9.08
N GLN A 20 5.26 2.99 -7.82
CA GLN A 20 6.44 2.23 -7.42
C GLN A 20 6.11 1.35 -6.23
N ILE A 21 6.73 0.17 -6.19
CA ILE A 21 6.67 -0.73 -5.05
C ILE A 21 7.98 -0.62 -4.25
N LEU A 22 7.91 -0.06 -3.04
CA LEU A 22 9.02 -0.15 -2.08
C LEU A 22 8.94 -1.45 -1.31
N SER A 23 10.07 -2.14 -1.17
CA SER A 23 10.18 -3.34 -0.35
C SER A 23 10.80 -3.02 1.01
N THR A 24 10.06 -3.24 2.10
CA THR A 24 10.53 -3.00 3.47
C THR A 24 10.30 -4.22 4.37
N SER A 25 10.88 -4.21 5.57
CA SER A 25 10.73 -5.32 6.52
C SER A 25 9.40 -5.20 7.27
N ILE A 26 8.61 -6.28 7.32
CA ILE A 26 7.36 -6.34 8.10
C ILE A 26 7.65 -6.38 9.60
N SER A 27 8.79 -6.96 10.00
CA SER A 27 9.18 -7.14 11.39
C SER A 27 10.55 -6.53 11.68
N ARG A 28 10.69 -5.97 12.88
CA ARG A 28 11.97 -5.53 13.45
C ARG A 28 12.85 -6.72 13.87
N TYR A 29 12.26 -7.90 14.11
CA TYR A 29 12.97 -9.09 14.59
C TYR A 29 13.49 -9.97 13.45
N LEU A 30 12.89 -9.87 12.26
CA LEU A 30 13.35 -10.53 11.04
C LEU A 30 13.63 -9.48 9.95
N PRO A 31 14.61 -8.57 10.16
CA PRO A 31 14.87 -7.47 9.24
C PRO A 31 15.30 -7.94 7.84
N GLY A 32 15.87 -9.14 7.72
CA GLY A 32 16.24 -9.76 6.42
C GLY A 32 15.05 -10.17 5.55
N VAL A 33 13.85 -10.23 6.12
CA VAL A 33 12.62 -10.62 5.43
C VAL A 33 11.90 -9.35 4.96
N LYS A 34 12.35 -8.80 3.82
CA LYS A 34 11.78 -7.63 3.15
C LYS A 34 10.50 -7.98 2.40
N LEU A 35 9.47 -8.40 3.13
CA LEU A 35 8.20 -8.81 2.52
C LEU A 35 7.23 -7.65 2.30
N HIS A 36 7.39 -6.53 3.01
CA HIS A 36 6.43 -5.45 3.00
C HIS A 36 6.47 -4.68 1.69
N ARG A 37 5.31 -4.44 1.09
CA ARG A 37 5.20 -3.65 -0.14
C ARG A 37 4.41 -2.38 0.13
N ILE A 38 5.03 -1.25 -0.16
CA ILE A 38 4.38 0.07 -0.16
C ILE A 38 4.25 0.50 -1.61
N ILE A 39 3.02 0.74 -2.04
CA ILE A 39 2.69 1.24 -3.37
C ILE A 39 2.68 2.76 -3.26
N LEU A 40 3.50 3.42 -4.06
CA LEU A 40 3.50 4.87 -4.16
C LEU A 40 2.72 5.26 -5.40
N ARG A 41 1.95 6.34 -5.34
CA ARG A 41 1.18 6.88 -6.43
C ARG A 41 1.36 8.39 -6.50
N ASN A 42 1.63 8.93 -7.67
CA ASN A 42 1.60 10.38 -7.86
C ASN A 42 0.14 10.87 -7.89
N VAL A 43 -0.22 11.81 -7.03
CA VAL A 43 -1.57 12.41 -6.94
C VAL A 43 -1.57 13.92 -7.19
N GLY A 44 -0.42 14.53 -7.51
CA GLY A 44 -0.30 15.95 -7.85
C GLY A 44 1.16 16.42 -7.87
N GLU A 45 1.39 17.67 -8.26
CA GLU A 45 2.75 18.20 -8.50
C GLU A 45 3.72 18.03 -7.32
N ASN A 46 3.22 18.03 -6.09
CA ASN A 46 4.05 17.92 -4.88
C ASN A 46 3.49 16.91 -3.85
N MET A 47 2.70 15.93 -4.30
CA MET A 47 2.04 14.99 -3.41
C MET A 47 2.12 13.56 -3.94
N VAL A 48 2.62 12.68 -3.06
CA VAL A 48 2.64 11.24 -3.31
C VAL A 48 1.72 10.57 -2.31
N GLU A 49 0.82 9.75 -2.81
CA GLU A 49 0.01 8.84 -2.00
C GLU A 49 0.79 7.53 -1.82
N ALA A 50 0.96 7.09 -0.57
CA ALA A 50 1.56 5.81 -0.23
C ALA A 50 0.50 4.88 0.35
N VAL A 51 0.29 3.75 -0.31
CA VAL A 51 -0.70 2.73 0.05
C VAL A 51 0.03 1.45 0.46
N ASP A 52 -0.32 0.89 1.61
CA ASP A 52 0.24 -0.39 2.04
C ASP A 52 -0.80 -1.26 2.75
N PHE A 53 -0.65 -2.57 2.63
CA PHE A 53 -1.52 -3.55 3.30
C PHE A 53 -0.75 -4.19 4.45
N SER A 54 -1.26 -4.08 5.67
CA SER A 54 -0.54 -4.46 6.89
C SER A 54 -1.42 -5.11 7.94
N PRO A 55 -0.86 -5.97 8.82
CA PRO A 55 -1.56 -6.46 9.98
C PRO A 55 -1.91 -5.31 10.93
N ILE A 56 -3.11 -5.38 11.51
CA ILE A 56 -3.45 -4.57 12.68
C ILE A 56 -2.52 -5.02 13.82
N ASP A 57 -2.01 -4.07 14.59
CA ASP A 57 -1.06 -4.33 15.67
C ASP A 57 0.22 -5.07 15.24
N GLN A 58 0.80 -4.71 14.09
CA GLN A 58 2.04 -5.30 13.56
C GLN A 58 3.21 -5.37 14.58
N GLN A 59 3.19 -4.57 15.64
CA GLN A 59 4.22 -4.57 16.69
C GLN A 59 4.01 -5.65 17.77
N LYS A 60 2.82 -6.24 17.88
CA LYS A 60 2.53 -7.30 18.85
C LYS A 60 3.19 -8.60 18.42
N VAL A 61 3.96 -9.20 19.33
CA VAL A 61 4.64 -10.48 19.12
C VAL A 61 3.64 -11.58 18.75
N SER A 62 2.45 -11.59 19.37
CA SER A 62 1.39 -12.57 19.07
C SER A 62 0.90 -12.48 17.62
N THR A 63 0.73 -11.27 17.08
CA THR A 63 0.37 -11.04 15.67
C THR A 63 1.46 -11.55 14.74
N GLN A 64 2.73 -11.25 15.05
CA GLN A 64 3.87 -11.69 14.23
C GLN A 64 4.05 -13.21 14.25
N LEU A 65 3.93 -13.86 15.41
CA LEU A 65 3.95 -15.31 15.52
C LEU A 65 2.80 -15.96 14.76
N SER A 66 1.60 -15.38 14.85
CA SER A 66 0.43 -15.87 14.11
C SER A 66 0.67 -15.82 12.60
N LEU A 67 1.26 -14.74 12.08
CA LEU A 67 1.65 -14.62 10.68
C LEU A 67 2.70 -15.67 10.28
N LEU A 68 3.76 -15.84 11.08
CA LEU A 68 4.82 -16.83 10.80
C LEU A 68 4.27 -18.26 10.75
N LEU A 69 3.32 -18.57 11.63
CA LEU A 69 2.60 -19.85 11.66
C LEU A 69 1.53 -19.98 10.57
N GLY A 70 1.40 -18.99 9.67
CA GLY A 70 0.45 -19.04 8.56
C GLY A 70 -1.02 -18.89 8.97
N LYS A 71 -1.29 -18.32 10.16
CA LYS A 71 -2.65 -17.99 10.58
C LYS A 71 -3.10 -16.68 9.96
N ASN A 72 -4.41 -16.56 9.76
CA ASN A 72 -5.03 -15.31 9.36
C ASN A 72 -5.04 -14.35 10.55
N VAL A 73 -4.57 -13.12 10.34
CA VAL A 73 -4.61 -12.05 11.33
C VAL A 73 -5.42 -10.88 10.79
N PRO A 74 -6.09 -10.08 11.65
CA PRO A 74 -6.73 -8.85 11.22
C PRO A 74 -5.74 -7.92 10.52
N ALA A 75 -6.20 -7.29 9.44
CA ALA A 75 -5.37 -6.44 8.61
C ALA A 75 -6.14 -5.23 8.10
N GLU A 76 -5.38 -4.22 7.68
CA GLU A 76 -5.91 -2.96 7.19
C GLU A 76 -5.08 -2.47 5.99
N ILE A 77 -5.73 -1.71 5.13
CA ILE A 77 -5.06 -0.94 4.10
C ILE A 77 -4.82 0.44 4.67
N ARG A 78 -3.58 0.91 4.61
CA ARG A 78 -3.16 2.20 5.12
C ARG A 78 -2.85 3.09 3.94
N VAL A 79 -3.42 4.29 3.95
CA VAL A 79 -3.12 5.33 2.97
C VAL A 79 -2.49 6.52 3.67
N LYS A 80 -1.34 6.95 3.17
CA LYS A 80 -0.57 8.10 3.66
C LYS A 80 -0.40 9.10 2.54
N GLN A 81 -0.56 10.38 2.84
CA GLN A 81 -0.14 11.44 1.95
C GLN A 81 1.25 11.90 2.37
N LEU A 82 2.19 11.84 1.44
CA LEU A 82 3.55 12.27 1.62
C LEU A 82 3.73 13.61 0.88
N PRO A 83 3.90 14.74 1.61
CA PRO A 83 4.26 15.99 0.97
C PRO A 83 5.67 15.82 0.41
N PHE A 84 5.83 16.01 -0.89
CA PHE A 84 7.12 15.80 -1.54
C PHE A 84 7.41 16.93 -2.51
N TYR A 85 8.38 17.75 -2.13
CA TYR A 85 8.92 18.84 -2.95
C TYR A 85 10.00 18.27 -3.86
N THR A 86 9.66 17.52 -4.89
CA THR A 86 10.63 17.22 -5.96
C THR A 86 9.92 16.75 -7.21
N GLY A 87 10.00 17.56 -8.28
CA GLY A 87 9.61 17.20 -9.65
C GLY A 87 10.51 16.13 -10.30
N GLN A 88 11.11 15.23 -9.52
CA GLN A 88 12.07 14.21 -9.96
C GLN A 88 11.76 12.80 -9.40
N LEU A 89 10.67 12.61 -8.66
CA LEU A 89 10.35 11.31 -8.06
C LEU A 89 10.03 10.23 -9.10
N PHE A 90 9.45 10.60 -10.24
CA PHE A 90 9.07 9.67 -11.28
C PHE A 90 9.79 10.04 -12.57
N ILE A 91 10.86 9.33 -12.91
CA ILE A 91 11.51 9.43 -14.22
C ILE A 91 10.98 8.30 -15.12
N GLY A 92 10.38 8.65 -16.26
CA GLY A 92 10.00 7.72 -17.33
C GLY A 92 8.74 8.14 -18.10
N ASN A 93 8.52 7.55 -19.29
CA ASN A 93 7.39 7.88 -20.15
C ASN A 93 6.04 7.55 -19.49
N SER A 94 5.10 8.48 -19.65
CA SER A 94 3.81 8.65 -18.95
C SER A 94 2.72 7.64 -19.27
N ASP A 95 2.96 6.68 -20.16
CA ASP A 95 1.85 6.07 -20.91
C ASP A 95 1.54 4.63 -20.48
N THR A 96 2.29 4.09 -19.53
CA THR A 96 2.03 2.73 -19.04
C THR A 96 2.26 2.63 -17.55
N CYS A 97 1.53 1.68 -16.97
CA CYS A 97 1.79 1.17 -15.65
C CYS A 97 3.17 0.50 -15.60
N GLY A 98 4.19 1.35 -15.44
CA GLY A 98 5.60 1.00 -15.50
C GLY A 98 6.27 1.16 -14.13
N ASN A 99 7.29 0.33 -13.89
CA ASN A 99 8.16 0.49 -12.73
C ASN A 99 9.01 1.75 -12.90
N HIS A 100 8.53 2.87 -12.39
CA HIS A 100 9.36 4.06 -12.28
C HIS A 100 10.27 3.93 -11.06
N ARG A 101 11.51 4.36 -11.22
CA ARG A 101 12.51 4.33 -10.16
C ARG A 101 12.59 5.71 -9.51
N ILE A 102 12.18 5.80 -8.26
CA ILE A 102 12.46 6.93 -7.40
C ILE A 102 13.96 7.00 -7.15
N ILE A 103 14.50 8.21 -7.31
CA ILE A 103 15.93 8.49 -7.24
C ILE A 103 16.45 8.39 -5.78
N ASN A 104 15.56 8.39 -4.78
CA ASN A 104 15.95 8.35 -3.37
C ASN A 104 14.95 7.62 -2.45
N ASP A 105 15.07 6.30 -2.37
CA ASP A 105 14.24 5.45 -1.51
C ASP A 105 14.41 5.80 0.00
N THR A 106 15.59 6.26 0.42
CA THR A 106 15.88 6.52 1.85
C THR A 106 15.08 7.68 2.42
N ILE A 107 15.03 8.81 1.69
CA ILE A 107 14.24 9.98 2.11
C ILE A 107 12.76 9.62 2.18
N LEU A 108 12.29 8.85 1.20
CA LEU A 108 10.89 8.51 1.11
C LEU A 108 10.47 7.49 2.18
N LEU A 109 11.33 6.54 2.52
CA LEU A 109 11.12 5.65 3.67
C LEU A 109 11.08 6.42 4.99
N ALA A 110 11.95 7.42 5.16
CA ALA A 110 11.93 8.30 6.33
C ALA A 110 10.62 9.09 6.42
N ALA A 111 10.15 9.68 5.32
CA ALA A 111 8.85 10.37 5.26
C ALA A 111 7.69 9.42 5.56
N TRP A 112 7.67 8.23 4.94
CA TRP A 112 6.64 7.21 5.18
C TRP A 112 6.57 6.78 6.65
N SER A 113 7.72 6.60 7.31
CA SER A 113 7.76 6.17 8.71
C SER A 113 7.12 7.17 9.69
N LYS A 114 7.13 8.47 9.34
CA LYS A 114 6.63 9.56 10.17
C LYS A 114 5.21 10.02 9.80
N ALA A 115 4.79 9.76 8.57
CA ALA A 115 3.51 10.26 8.07
C ALA A 115 2.31 9.55 8.75
N PRO A 116 1.28 10.31 9.16
CA PRO A 116 0.03 9.74 9.64
C PRO A 116 -0.64 8.98 8.50
N TYR A 117 -1.39 7.93 8.83
CA TYR A 117 -2.17 7.17 7.86
C TYR A 117 -3.65 7.22 8.19
N LYS A 118 -4.46 7.07 7.14
CA LYS A 118 -5.88 6.79 7.24
C LYS A 118 -6.10 5.31 6.92
N PRO A 119 -6.74 4.53 7.80
CA PRO A 119 -7.13 3.17 7.48
C PRO A 119 -8.29 3.17 6.48
N ILE A 120 -8.23 2.28 5.50
CA ILE A 120 -9.27 2.03 4.50
C ILE A 120 -9.71 0.58 4.62
N TYR A 121 -11.02 0.38 4.67
CA TYR A 121 -11.65 -0.93 4.69
C TYR A 121 -12.22 -1.24 3.31
N LEU A 122 -11.47 -1.99 2.48
CA LEU A 122 -11.94 -2.47 1.17
C LEU A 122 -12.66 -3.81 1.31
N GLY A 123 -13.82 -3.79 1.99
CA GLY A 123 -14.67 -4.96 2.15
C GLY A 123 -14.02 -6.15 2.86
N ASN A 124 -14.66 -7.31 2.77
CA ASN A 124 -14.25 -8.51 3.51
C ASN A 124 -12.95 -9.14 2.98
N GLU A 125 -12.61 -8.94 1.71
CA GLU A 125 -11.46 -9.62 1.08
C GLU A 125 -10.11 -9.21 1.67
N TRP A 126 -9.94 -7.93 2.00
CA TRP A 126 -8.69 -7.39 2.57
C TRP A 126 -8.77 -7.12 4.07
N SER A 127 -9.72 -7.76 4.77
CA SER A 127 -9.88 -7.65 6.22
C SER A 127 -8.88 -8.49 7.03
N THR A 128 -8.25 -9.48 6.39
CA THR A 128 -7.28 -10.37 7.03
C THR A 128 -6.04 -10.56 6.16
N MET A 129 -4.90 -10.70 6.83
CA MET A 129 -3.60 -11.00 6.23
C MET A 129 -3.16 -12.40 6.61
N ASN A 130 -2.58 -13.09 5.64
CA ASN A 130 -1.86 -14.34 5.81
C ASN A 130 -0.49 -14.22 5.13
N LEU A 131 0.58 -14.63 5.83
CA LEU A 131 1.94 -14.49 5.31
C LEU A 131 2.16 -15.23 3.99
N TYR A 132 1.50 -16.37 3.80
CA TYR A 132 1.72 -17.26 2.65
C TYR A 132 0.66 -17.09 1.56
N THR A 133 -0.60 -16.85 1.93
CA THR A 133 -1.72 -16.89 0.97
C THR A 133 -2.36 -15.54 0.68
N ARG A 134 -2.17 -14.52 1.52
CA ARG A 134 -2.81 -13.20 1.37
C ARG A 134 -2.01 -12.11 2.09
N ASN A 135 -0.90 -11.71 1.48
CA ASN A 135 0.04 -10.73 2.03
C ASN A 135 0.10 -9.46 1.17
N CYS A 136 0.95 -8.51 1.55
CA CYS A 136 1.18 -7.27 0.81
C CYS A 136 1.72 -7.47 -0.63
N GLN A 137 2.33 -8.61 -0.97
CA GLN A 137 2.67 -8.92 -2.36
C GLN A 137 1.43 -9.21 -3.19
N HIS A 138 0.51 -10.01 -2.66
CA HIS A 138 -0.78 -10.27 -3.29
C HIS A 138 -1.58 -8.98 -3.42
N PHE A 139 -1.61 -8.17 -2.35
CA PHE A 139 -2.25 -6.86 -2.37
C PHE A 139 -1.67 -5.95 -3.44
N SER A 140 -0.35 -5.83 -3.54
CA SER A 140 0.28 -4.96 -4.53
C SER A 140 -0.11 -5.32 -5.96
N ARG A 141 -0.19 -6.63 -6.29
CA ARG A 141 -0.62 -7.10 -7.60
C ARG A 141 -2.09 -6.82 -7.86
N TRP A 142 -2.95 -7.05 -6.86
CA TRP A 142 -4.38 -6.76 -6.96
C TRP A 142 -4.63 -5.26 -7.15
N TYR A 143 -3.98 -4.43 -6.35
CA TYR A 143 -4.15 -2.99 -6.38
C TYR A 143 -3.71 -2.41 -7.73
N THR A 144 -2.52 -2.80 -8.21
CA THR A 144 -2.04 -2.36 -9.53
C THR A 144 -2.90 -2.90 -10.66
N TYR A 145 -3.44 -4.12 -10.58
CA TYR A 145 -4.35 -4.62 -11.60
C TYR A 145 -5.62 -3.77 -11.75
N HIS A 146 -6.18 -3.27 -10.63
CA HIS A 146 -7.46 -2.56 -10.62
C HIS A 146 -7.35 -1.05 -10.84
N HIS A 147 -6.21 -0.43 -10.52
CA HIS A 147 -6.03 1.03 -10.61
C HIS A 147 -5.17 1.46 -11.80
N CYS A 148 -4.76 0.49 -12.62
CA CYS A 148 -3.73 0.66 -13.63
C CYS A 148 -4.07 -0.03 -14.97
N LYS A 149 -5.33 -0.43 -15.12
CA LYS A 149 -5.92 -0.91 -16.37
C LYS A 149 -7.01 0.04 -16.82
#